data_AF-A0A150S1E3-F1
#
_entry.id   AF-A0A150S1E3-F1
#
_cell.length_a   1.000
_cell.length_b   1.000
_cell.length_c   1.000
_cell.angle_alpha   90.00
_cell.angle_beta   90.00
_cell.angle_gamma   90.00
#
_symmetry.space_group_name_H-M   'P 1'
#
loop_
_entity.id
_entity.type
_entity.pdbx_description
1 polymer ?
#
loop_
_entity_poly.entity_id
_entity_poly.type
_entity_poly.pdbx_seq_one_letter_code
_entity_poly.pdbx_strand_id
1 'polypeptide(L)'
;MLPDVLLGKLAALAVLSPAVAFAALGAYLLLLRTPSERVVSGVVLSSLSLSLVASAVVWGSSVAAPYAFIPVDLGPWFEVSGYEFDVVLLVDRLSSTMMVLVSLIAIMAGRFSVAYLHREAGFARFFLLLALFSTGMLALVSAGSVDLLFAGWELVGATSVLLVAFFHERAAPARAALRVYVTYRLCDVGLLVGAVLMHELAGSAHFSQAFGGSAWPGHAAALGSSGATAIALCLFLASMGKSAQFPVGSWLPRAMEGPTPSSALFYGAISVHAGVYLMLRAAPLLERAPVASAVVACVGALTAVYGTMVGRVQADVKSALAHATMSQVGIMFVEIGLGYYWLALVHLCAHACLRCLQMLRAPSALRDAQEIRAA
;
A
#
# COMPACT_ATOMS: atom_id res chain seq x y z
N MET A 1 -5.12 30.01 -0.16
CA MET A 1 -4.73 28.78 -0.88
C MET A 1 -3.21 28.69 -0.80
N LEU A 2 -2.66 27.51 -0.53
CA LEU A 2 -1.20 27.32 -0.54
C LEU A 2 -0.73 27.25 -2.01
N PRO A 3 0.45 27.81 -2.36
CA PRO A 3 0.99 27.69 -3.72
C PRO A 3 1.28 26.22 -4.08
N ASP A 4 1.07 25.85 -5.35
CA ASP A 4 1.34 24.48 -5.84
C ASP A 4 2.78 24.04 -5.60
N VAL A 5 3.74 24.96 -5.73
CA VAL A 5 5.16 24.71 -5.42
C VAL A 5 5.37 24.30 -3.95
N LEU A 6 4.63 24.92 -3.02
CA LEU A 6 4.72 24.58 -1.61
C LEU A 6 4.06 23.22 -1.33
N LEU A 7 2.90 22.96 -1.95
CA LEU A 7 2.22 21.66 -1.84
C LEU A 7 3.08 20.53 -2.40
N GLY A 8 3.77 20.76 -3.52
CA GLY A 8 4.70 19.80 -4.10
C GLY A 8 5.90 19.52 -3.19
N LYS A 9 6.51 20.56 -2.61
CA LYS A 9 7.59 20.39 -1.63
C LYS A 9 7.14 19.61 -0.39
N LEU A 10 5.92 19.85 0.10
CA LEU A 10 5.36 19.10 1.22
C LEU A 10 5.10 17.64 0.86
N ALA A 11 4.60 17.36 -0.34
CA ALA A 11 4.41 15.99 -0.80
C ALA A 11 5.75 15.24 -0.93
N ALA A 12 6.76 15.87 -1.53
CA ALA A 12 8.12 15.33 -1.59
C ALA A 12 8.69 15.09 -0.17
N LEU A 13 8.52 16.06 0.74
CA LEU A 13 8.93 15.91 2.13
C LEU A 13 8.27 14.70 2.80
N ALA A 14 6.98 14.46 2.54
CA ALA A 14 6.27 13.34 3.12
C ALA A 14 6.88 12.00 2.72
N VAL A 15 7.24 11.83 1.44
CA VAL A 15 7.87 10.62 0.90
C VAL A 15 9.33 10.49 1.37
N LEU A 16 10.09 11.59 1.32
CA LEU A 16 11.53 11.59 1.57
C LEU A 16 11.89 11.51 3.06
N SER A 17 11.07 12.00 3.98
CA SER A 17 11.42 11.98 5.42
C SER A 17 11.70 10.58 5.97
N PRO A 18 10.87 9.53 5.75
CA PRO A 18 11.21 8.18 6.18
C PRO A 18 12.37 7.57 5.39
N ALA A 19 12.59 8.01 4.14
CA ALA A 19 13.69 7.53 3.32
C ALA A 19 15.04 8.01 3.88
N VAL A 20 15.10 9.29 4.27
CA VAL A 20 16.26 9.88 4.94
C VAL A 20 16.51 9.22 6.30
N ALA A 21 15.45 8.93 7.07
CA ALA A 21 15.59 8.22 8.34
C ALA A 21 16.16 6.81 8.14
N PHE A 22 15.67 6.06 7.14
CA PHE A 22 16.21 4.76 6.77
C PHE A 22 17.68 4.85 6.35
N ALA A 23 18.03 5.77 5.46
CA ALA A 23 19.40 5.93 4.95
C ALA A 23 20.38 6.34 6.06
N ALA A 24 20.00 7.29 6.91
CA ALA A 24 20.84 7.76 8.02
C ALA A 24 21.08 6.66 9.06
N LEU A 25 20.02 5.96 9.50
CA LEU A 25 20.15 4.86 10.46
C LEU A 25 20.87 3.65 9.84
N GLY A 26 20.61 3.35 8.57
CA GLY A 26 21.27 2.27 7.83
C GLY A 26 22.77 2.52 7.68
N ALA A 27 23.17 3.72 7.27
CA ALA A 27 24.58 4.11 7.18
C ALA A 27 25.26 4.06 8.55
N TYR A 28 24.59 4.53 9.61
CA TYR A 28 25.12 4.45 10.98
C TYR A 28 25.33 2.99 11.43
N LEU A 29 24.38 2.10 11.12
CA LEU A 29 24.46 0.67 11.43
C LEU A 29 25.58 -0.05 10.68
N LEU A 30 25.83 0.33 9.43
CA LEU A 30 26.93 -0.24 8.63
C LEU A 30 28.31 0.19 9.14
N LEU A 31 28.43 1.39 9.71
CA LEU A 31 29.72 1.98 10.06
C LEU A 31 30.11 1.85 11.55
N LEU A 32 29.17 1.91 12.52
CA LEU A 32 29.50 2.40 13.88
C LEU A 32 28.87 1.70 15.12
N ARG A 33 28.23 0.51 15.03
CA ARG A 33 27.46 -0.22 16.09
C ARG A 33 25.96 0.08 16.10
N THR A 34 25.19 -0.81 16.73
CA THR A 34 23.73 -0.69 16.88
C THR A 34 23.36 0.46 17.83
N PRO A 35 22.65 1.50 17.35
CA PRO A 35 22.17 2.58 18.22
C PRO A 35 21.12 2.06 19.22
N SER A 36 20.91 2.80 20.30
CA SER A 36 19.90 2.43 21.30
C SER A 36 18.48 2.43 20.72
N GLU A 37 17.60 1.59 21.30
CA GLU A 37 16.20 1.49 20.89
C GLU A 37 15.48 2.85 20.89
N ARG A 38 15.81 3.72 21.86
CA ARG A 38 15.26 5.08 21.96
C ARG A 38 15.66 5.96 20.78
N VAL A 39 16.91 5.89 20.34
CA VAL A 39 17.39 6.66 19.19
C VAL A 39 16.74 6.14 17.90
N VAL A 40 16.74 4.83 17.69
CA VAL A 40 16.13 4.23 16.49
C VAL A 40 14.66 4.59 16.37
N SER A 41 13.88 4.30 17.41
CA SER A 41 12.43 4.56 17.39
C SER A 41 12.13 6.05 17.37
N GLY A 42 12.91 6.88 18.06
CA GLY A 42 12.79 8.34 18.01
C GLY A 42 12.97 8.89 16.60
N VAL A 43 14.07 8.53 15.92
CA VAL A 43 14.35 8.99 14.55
C VAL A 43 13.25 8.56 13.58
N VAL A 44 12.85 7.28 13.60
CA VAL A 44 11.81 6.79 12.69
C VAL A 44 10.46 7.43 12.99
N LEU A 45 10.01 7.47 14.25
CA LEU A 45 8.72 8.06 14.60
C LEU A 45 8.65 9.57 14.34
N SER A 46 9.75 10.31 14.54
CA SER A 46 9.82 11.73 14.17
C SER A 46 9.72 11.91 12.65
N SER A 47 10.38 11.06 11.86
CA SER A 47 10.30 11.12 10.40
C SER A 47 8.90 10.83 9.86
N LEU A 48 8.21 9.84 10.45
CA LEU A 48 6.82 9.51 10.11
C LEU A 48 5.85 10.60 10.56
N SER A 49 6.10 11.21 11.72
CA SER A 49 5.31 12.35 12.20
C SER A 49 5.44 13.55 11.27
N LEU A 50 6.63 13.81 10.75
CA LEU A 50 6.85 14.82 9.72
C LEU A 50 6.09 14.48 8.43
N SER A 51 6.10 13.20 7.99
CA SER A 51 5.29 12.75 6.86
C SER A 51 3.80 12.98 7.06
N LEU A 52 3.28 12.69 8.26
CA LEU A 52 1.87 12.87 8.58
C LEU A 52 1.49 14.35 8.54
N VAL A 53 2.29 15.23 9.15
CA VAL A 53 2.01 16.67 9.12
C VAL A 53 2.02 17.20 7.69
N ALA A 54 3.04 16.85 6.89
CA ALA A 54 3.11 17.27 5.50
C ALA A 54 1.92 16.73 4.68
N SER A 55 1.58 15.45 4.83
CA SER A 55 0.43 14.83 4.18
C SER A 55 -0.90 15.46 4.59
N ALA A 56 -1.07 15.81 5.87
CA ALA A 56 -2.28 16.43 6.39
C ALA A 56 -2.47 17.86 5.86
N VAL A 57 -1.39 18.63 5.72
CA VAL A 57 -1.43 19.96 5.10
C VAL A 57 -1.80 19.84 3.62
N VAL A 58 -1.19 18.91 2.89
CA VAL A 58 -1.51 18.64 1.49
C VAL A 58 -2.97 18.21 1.33
N TRP A 59 -3.44 17.27 2.13
CA TRP A 59 -4.82 16.81 2.12
C TRP A 59 -5.82 17.93 2.47
N GLY A 60 -5.55 18.69 3.53
CA GLY A 60 -6.39 19.83 3.94
C GLY A 60 -6.50 20.90 2.85
N SER A 61 -5.42 21.13 2.09
CA SER A 61 -5.46 22.01 0.91
C SER A 61 -6.39 21.49 -0.19
N SER A 62 -6.38 20.17 -0.44
CA SER A 62 -7.26 19.54 -1.45
C SER A 62 -8.74 19.59 -1.06
N VAL A 63 -9.04 19.56 0.25
CA VAL A 63 -10.40 19.71 0.77
C VAL A 63 -10.88 21.15 0.67
N ALA A 64 -10.03 22.11 1.04
CA ALA A 64 -10.37 23.52 1.01
C ALA A 64 -10.49 24.10 -0.41
N ALA A 65 -9.66 23.64 -1.33
CA ALA A 65 -9.66 24.04 -2.73
C ALA A 65 -9.42 22.82 -3.61
N PRO A 66 -10.49 22.19 -4.15
CA PRO A 66 -10.34 21.04 -5.04
C PRO A 66 -9.49 21.39 -6.26
N TYR A 67 -8.37 20.69 -6.43
CA TYR A 67 -7.56 20.70 -7.65
C TYR A 67 -7.63 19.35 -8.34
N ALA A 68 -7.39 19.33 -9.66
CA ALA A 68 -7.38 18.09 -10.43
C ALA A 68 -6.19 17.20 -10.03
N PHE A 69 -4.98 17.73 -10.15
CA PHE A 69 -3.74 17.14 -9.64
C PHE A 69 -2.64 18.20 -9.60
N ILE A 70 -1.62 17.97 -8.78
CA ILE A 70 -0.39 18.76 -8.70
C ILE A 70 0.77 17.81 -9.06
N PRO A 71 1.39 17.95 -10.24
CA PRO A 71 2.60 17.22 -10.55
C PRO A 71 3.77 17.83 -9.78
N VAL A 72 4.58 16.97 -9.17
CA VAL A 72 5.80 17.34 -8.46
C VAL A 72 6.95 16.63 -9.15
N ASP A 73 7.63 17.36 -10.01
CA ASP A 73 8.80 16.86 -10.71
C ASP A 73 10.02 16.89 -9.77
N LEU A 74 10.61 15.72 -9.50
CA LEU A 74 11.85 15.56 -8.74
C LEU A 74 13.08 15.42 -9.63
N GLY A 75 12.90 15.52 -10.96
CA GLY A 75 13.92 15.40 -11.98
C GLY A 75 14.01 14.00 -12.59
N PRO A 76 14.82 13.85 -13.66
CA PRO A 76 15.01 12.58 -14.32
C PRO A 76 15.81 11.62 -13.45
N TRP A 77 15.37 10.36 -13.39
CA TRP A 77 16.15 9.27 -12.82
C TRP A 77 17.25 8.83 -13.79
N PHE A 78 16.90 8.62 -15.06
CA PHE A 78 17.85 8.37 -16.14
C PHE A 78 17.26 8.80 -17.49
N GLU A 79 18.15 9.09 -18.44
CA GLU A 79 17.81 9.44 -19.81
C GLU A 79 18.65 8.59 -20.77
N VAL A 80 18.00 7.93 -21.74
CA VAL A 80 18.68 7.12 -22.76
C VAL A 80 18.00 7.30 -24.11
N SER A 81 18.75 7.77 -25.11
CA SER A 81 18.33 7.82 -26.53
C SER A 81 16.95 8.44 -26.78
N GLY A 82 16.59 9.51 -26.05
CA GLY A 82 15.31 10.21 -26.18
C GLY A 82 14.17 9.65 -25.34
N TYR A 83 14.42 8.63 -24.52
CA TYR A 83 13.53 8.21 -23.43
C TYR A 83 14.02 8.81 -22.11
N GLU A 84 13.12 9.49 -21.41
CA GLU A 84 13.35 10.07 -20.10
C GLU A 84 12.48 9.35 -19.07
N PHE A 85 13.10 8.85 -18.00
CA PHE A 85 12.38 8.34 -16.85
C PHE A 85 12.33 9.42 -15.78
N ASP A 86 11.19 10.09 -15.63
CA ASP A 86 11.03 11.14 -14.63
C ASP A 86 10.50 10.61 -13.29
N VAL A 87 11.10 11.09 -12.20
CA VAL A 87 10.56 10.86 -10.86
C VAL A 87 9.51 11.93 -10.58
N VAL A 88 8.29 11.68 -11.05
CA VAL A 88 7.16 12.59 -10.84
C VAL A 88 6.24 12.07 -9.75
N LEU A 89 5.99 12.87 -8.71
CA LEU A 89 4.88 12.61 -7.79
C LEU A 89 3.60 13.28 -8.33
N LEU A 90 2.47 12.59 -8.24
CA LEU A 90 1.16 13.12 -8.54
C LEU A 90 0.33 13.19 -7.27
N VAL A 91 0.01 14.42 -6.89
CA VAL A 91 -0.81 14.72 -5.73
C VAL A 91 -2.20 15.13 -6.20
N ASP A 92 -3.19 14.32 -5.88
CA ASP A 92 -4.59 14.65 -6.03
C ASP A 92 -5.36 14.21 -4.77
N ARG A 93 -6.70 14.23 -4.84
CA ARG A 93 -7.53 13.86 -3.70
C ARG A 93 -7.36 12.40 -3.29
N LEU A 94 -7.17 11.48 -4.24
CA LEU A 94 -6.94 10.07 -3.95
C LEU A 94 -5.56 9.87 -3.29
N SER A 95 -4.50 10.41 -3.89
CA SER A 95 -3.12 10.31 -3.37
C SER A 95 -3.02 10.93 -1.97
N SER A 96 -3.48 12.16 -1.79
CA SER A 96 -3.37 12.88 -0.51
C SER A 96 -4.14 12.20 0.62
N THR A 97 -5.33 11.64 0.34
CA THR A 97 -6.10 10.86 1.32
C THR A 97 -5.31 9.62 1.76
N MET A 98 -4.71 8.91 0.80
CA MET A 98 -3.88 7.74 1.09
C MET A 98 -2.58 8.08 1.80
N MET A 99 -1.93 9.20 1.48
CA MET A 99 -0.71 9.66 2.17
C MET A 99 -0.96 9.90 3.66
N VAL A 100 -2.10 10.52 4.00
CA VAL A 100 -2.53 10.70 5.40
C VAL A 100 -2.78 9.34 6.06
N LEU A 101 -3.55 8.46 5.43
CA LEU A 101 -3.89 7.14 5.96
C LEU A 101 -2.63 6.30 6.22
N VAL A 102 -1.70 6.26 5.24
CA VAL A 102 -0.43 5.53 5.35
C VAL A 102 0.40 6.06 6.50
N SER A 103 0.58 7.39 6.59
CA SER A 103 1.39 8.01 7.63
C SER A 103 0.80 7.80 9.02
N LEU A 104 -0.53 7.95 9.16
CA LEU A 104 -1.24 7.75 10.43
C LEU A 104 -1.07 6.32 10.96
N ILE A 105 -1.32 5.34 10.10
CA ILE A 105 -1.24 3.93 10.49
C ILE A 105 0.21 3.50 10.76
N ALA A 106 1.17 4.01 9.99
CA ALA A 106 2.59 3.77 10.23
C ALA A 106 3.05 4.29 11.60
N ILE A 107 2.60 5.49 12.00
CA ILE A 107 2.90 6.03 13.34
C ILE A 107 2.25 5.19 14.43
N MET A 108 0.98 4.82 14.28
CA MET A 108 0.28 3.99 15.27
C MET A 108 0.98 2.64 15.45
N ALA A 109 1.27 1.94 14.36
CA ALA A 109 1.99 0.67 14.38
C ALA A 109 3.40 0.85 14.96
N GLY A 110 4.12 1.90 14.57
CA GLY A 110 5.45 2.21 15.08
C GLY A 110 5.45 2.47 16.59
N ARG A 111 4.53 3.29 17.11
CA ARG A 111 4.41 3.56 18.55
C ARG A 111 4.08 2.30 19.34
N PHE A 112 3.16 1.48 18.85
CA PHE A 112 2.85 0.20 19.47
C PHE A 112 4.07 -0.74 19.46
N SER A 113 4.85 -0.74 18.38
CA SER A 113 6.04 -1.58 18.21
C SER A 113 7.15 -1.28 19.21
N VAL A 114 7.26 -0.04 19.72
CA VAL A 114 8.28 0.32 20.73
C VAL A 114 8.13 -0.54 21.98
N ALA A 115 6.90 -0.69 22.49
CA ALA A 115 6.65 -1.52 23.66
C ALA A 115 6.63 -3.01 23.31
N TYR A 116 6.02 -3.36 22.16
CA TYR A 116 5.84 -4.76 21.76
C TYR A 116 7.16 -5.49 21.46
N LEU A 117 8.16 -4.79 20.90
CA LEU A 117 9.46 -5.36 20.53
C LEU A 117 10.58 -4.97 21.50
N HIS A 118 10.25 -4.43 22.67
CA HIS A 118 11.28 -4.00 23.62
C HIS A 118 12.21 -5.18 23.98
N ARG A 119 13.52 -4.98 23.85
CA ARG A 119 14.57 -6.01 24.05
C ARG A 119 14.59 -7.14 23.03
N GLU A 120 13.86 -7.02 21.92
CA GLU A 120 14.00 -7.93 20.78
C GLU A 120 15.28 -7.63 20.01
N ALA A 121 16.10 -8.65 19.73
CA ALA A 121 17.34 -8.49 18.96
C ALA A 121 17.12 -7.83 17.58
N GLY A 122 15.94 -8.04 17.00
CA GLY A 122 15.53 -7.46 15.72
C GLY A 122 14.96 -6.03 15.79
N PHE A 123 15.00 -5.34 16.93
CA PHE A 123 14.35 -4.02 17.10
C PHE A 123 14.79 -3.00 16.02
N ALA A 124 16.09 -2.82 15.83
CA ALA A 124 16.60 -1.88 14.83
C ALA A 124 16.20 -2.25 13.40
N ARG A 125 16.27 -3.55 13.07
CA ARG A 125 15.84 -4.08 11.78
C ARG A 125 14.36 -3.80 11.53
N PHE A 126 13.50 -3.98 12.54
CA PHE A 126 12.07 -3.69 12.40
C PHE A 126 11.81 -2.23 12.02
N PHE A 127 12.41 -1.29 12.75
CA PHE A 127 12.18 0.14 12.53
C PHE A 127 12.78 0.66 11.21
N LEU A 128 13.90 0.10 10.75
CA LEU A 128 14.41 0.35 9.40
C LEU A 128 13.44 -0.13 8.34
N LEU A 129 12.92 -1.35 8.46
CA LEU A 129 11.94 -1.89 7.53
C LEU A 129 10.62 -1.12 7.56
N LEU A 130 10.22 -0.61 8.73
CA LEU A 130 9.07 0.29 8.87
C LEU A 130 9.29 1.59 8.10
N ALA A 131 10.43 2.25 8.27
CA ALA A 131 10.77 3.47 7.54
C ALA A 131 10.78 3.22 6.02
N LEU A 132 11.45 2.15 5.58
CA LEU A 132 11.54 1.80 4.16
C LEU A 132 10.18 1.42 3.57
N PHE A 133 9.36 0.70 4.31
CA PHE A 133 7.99 0.40 3.90
C PHE A 133 7.16 1.67 3.74
N SER A 134 7.24 2.60 4.71
CA SER A 134 6.53 3.87 4.63
C SER A 134 6.97 4.69 3.44
N THR A 135 8.28 4.74 3.13
CA THR A 135 8.78 5.35 1.89
C THR A 135 8.17 4.71 0.65
N GLY A 136 8.18 3.36 0.56
CA GLY A 136 7.64 2.63 -0.58
C GLY A 136 6.14 2.86 -0.77
N MET A 137 5.35 2.79 0.31
CA MET A 137 3.92 3.04 0.24
C MET A 137 3.60 4.50 -0.11
N LEU A 138 4.33 5.47 0.45
CA LEU A 138 4.11 6.89 0.14
C LEU A 138 4.51 7.20 -1.30
N ALA A 139 5.61 6.63 -1.81
CA ALA A 139 5.99 6.73 -3.21
C ALA A 139 4.93 6.09 -4.13
N LEU A 140 4.44 4.89 -3.80
CA LEU A 140 3.40 4.19 -4.54
C LEU A 140 2.12 5.01 -4.65
N VAL A 141 1.60 5.52 -3.52
CA VAL A 141 0.32 6.25 -3.52
C VAL A 141 0.42 7.68 -4.04
N SER A 142 1.63 8.20 -4.21
CA SER A 142 1.88 9.51 -4.83
C SER A 142 2.57 9.39 -6.18
N ALA A 143 2.66 8.20 -6.77
CA ALA A 143 3.35 8.02 -8.05
C ALA A 143 2.59 8.71 -9.19
N GLY A 144 3.31 9.51 -9.99
CA GLY A 144 2.78 10.14 -11.20
C GLY A 144 2.86 9.30 -12.45
N SER A 145 3.61 8.20 -12.42
CA SER A 145 3.72 7.20 -13.49
C SER A 145 3.57 5.78 -12.95
N VAL A 146 3.24 4.83 -13.83
CA VAL A 146 3.25 3.40 -13.48
C VAL A 146 4.64 2.94 -13.07
N ASP A 147 5.69 3.53 -13.61
CA ASP A 147 7.05 3.09 -13.33
C ASP A 147 7.50 3.44 -11.92
N LEU A 148 7.21 4.67 -11.47
CA LEU A 148 7.43 5.04 -10.07
C LEU A 148 6.50 4.27 -9.13
N LEU A 149 5.27 3.99 -9.57
CA LEU A 149 4.35 3.13 -8.83
C LEU A 149 4.95 1.73 -8.65
N PHE A 150 5.53 1.16 -9.71
CA PHE A 150 6.20 -0.14 -9.67
C PHE A 150 7.39 -0.12 -8.70
N ALA A 151 8.23 0.92 -8.71
CA ALA A 151 9.32 1.05 -7.73
C ALA A 151 8.82 1.05 -6.28
N GLY A 152 7.76 1.80 -5.98
CA GLY A 152 7.09 1.79 -4.67
C GLY A 152 6.48 0.41 -4.35
N TRP A 153 5.83 -0.21 -5.32
CA TRP A 153 5.18 -1.52 -5.22
C TRP A 153 6.14 -2.66 -4.86
N GLU A 154 7.32 -2.61 -5.47
CA GLU A 154 8.46 -3.49 -5.20
C GLU A 154 9.00 -3.29 -3.79
N LEU A 155 9.22 -2.03 -3.40
CA LEU A 155 9.75 -1.71 -2.09
C LEU A 155 8.81 -2.17 -0.96
N VAL A 156 7.50 -1.97 -1.16
CA VAL A 156 6.42 -2.47 -0.31
C VAL A 156 6.43 -4.01 -0.25
N GLY A 157 6.65 -4.67 -1.39
CA GLY A 157 6.73 -6.13 -1.48
C GLY A 157 7.92 -6.70 -0.71
N ALA A 158 9.10 -6.16 -0.96
CA ALA A 158 10.34 -6.60 -0.34
C ALA A 158 10.29 -6.41 1.18
N THR A 159 9.91 -5.23 1.66
CA THR A 159 9.78 -4.94 3.09
C THR A 159 8.72 -5.82 3.78
N SER A 160 7.58 -6.05 3.12
CA SER A 160 6.55 -6.96 3.64
C SER A 160 7.08 -8.39 3.80
N VAL A 161 7.77 -8.93 2.80
CA VAL A 161 8.36 -10.28 2.84
C VAL A 161 9.39 -10.39 3.97
N LEU A 162 10.26 -9.40 4.12
CA LEU A 162 11.26 -9.37 5.19
C LEU A 162 10.62 -9.31 6.58
N LEU A 163 9.46 -8.66 6.72
CA LEU A 163 8.76 -8.57 7.99
C LEU A 163 7.90 -9.81 8.31
N VAL A 164 7.40 -10.53 7.30
CA VAL A 164 6.87 -11.90 7.51
C VAL A 164 7.99 -12.81 8.00
N ALA A 165 9.17 -12.69 7.39
CA ALA A 165 10.36 -13.44 7.79
C ALA A 165 11.05 -12.86 9.04
N PHE A 166 10.45 -11.95 9.81
CA PHE A 166 11.15 -11.27 10.89
C PHE A 166 11.80 -12.24 11.89
N PHE A 167 11.07 -13.29 12.26
CA PHE A 167 11.55 -14.41 13.09
C PHE A 167 12.21 -15.52 12.22
N HIS A 168 13.14 -15.12 11.36
CA HIS A 168 13.81 -15.95 10.34
C HIS A 168 14.54 -17.20 10.86
N GLU A 169 14.91 -17.25 12.14
CA GLU A 169 15.51 -18.44 12.76
C GLU A 169 14.52 -19.63 12.78
N ARG A 170 13.21 -19.36 12.72
CA ARG A 170 12.17 -20.39 12.59
C ARG A 170 11.87 -20.65 11.11
N ALA A 171 11.80 -21.92 10.73
CA ALA A 171 11.49 -22.33 9.36
C ALA A 171 10.06 -21.95 8.89
N ALA A 172 9.10 -21.77 9.79
CA ALA A 172 7.72 -21.42 9.45
C ALA A 172 7.60 -19.98 8.87
N PRO A 173 8.07 -18.92 9.57
CA PRO A 173 8.12 -17.56 9.02
C PRO A 173 8.86 -17.46 7.68
N ALA A 174 10.01 -18.11 7.53
CA ALA A 174 10.78 -18.08 6.28
C ALA A 174 10.00 -18.72 5.10
N ARG A 175 9.36 -19.87 5.31
CA ARG A 175 8.53 -20.53 4.28
C ARG A 175 7.28 -19.71 3.95
N ALA A 176 6.68 -19.06 4.94
CA ALA A 176 5.55 -18.15 4.71
C ALA A 176 5.97 -16.95 3.86
N ALA A 177 7.09 -16.31 4.21
CA ALA A 177 7.64 -15.18 3.48
C ALA A 177 7.98 -15.53 2.03
N LEU A 178 8.59 -16.70 1.78
CA LEU A 178 8.86 -17.17 0.43
C LEU A 178 7.57 -17.33 -0.39
N ARG A 179 6.51 -17.88 0.20
CA ARG A 179 5.21 -17.99 -0.47
C ARG A 179 4.64 -16.63 -0.83
N VAL A 180 4.69 -15.66 0.10
CA VAL A 180 4.27 -14.27 -0.16
C VAL A 180 5.08 -13.68 -1.30
N TYR A 181 6.41 -13.83 -1.27
CA TYR A 181 7.30 -13.32 -2.30
C TYR A 181 6.96 -13.89 -3.68
N VAL A 182 6.87 -15.22 -3.80
CA VAL A 182 6.56 -15.88 -5.07
C VAL A 182 5.20 -15.43 -5.61
N THR A 183 4.17 -15.36 -4.76
CA THR A 183 2.86 -14.90 -5.22
C THR A 183 2.88 -13.44 -5.67
N TYR A 184 3.59 -12.55 -4.95
CA TYR A 184 3.80 -11.17 -5.40
C TYR A 184 4.49 -11.15 -6.76
N ARG A 185 5.66 -11.78 -6.90
CA ARG A 185 6.42 -11.79 -8.16
C ARG A 185 5.59 -12.26 -9.36
N LEU A 186 4.82 -13.34 -9.20
CA LEU A 186 4.00 -13.89 -10.28
C LEU A 186 2.89 -12.92 -10.72
N CYS A 187 2.27 -12.20 -9.78
CA CYS A 187 1.24 -11.21 -10.08
C CYS A 187 1.82 -9.88 -10.56
N ASP A 188 2.99 -9.49 -10.07
CA ASP A 188 3.66 -8.22 -10.39
C ASP A 188 4.09 -8.16 -11.87
N VAL A 189 4.19 -9.31 -12.55
CA VAL A 189 4.31 -9.38 -14.02
C VAL A 189 3.19 -8.60 -14.72
N GLY A 190 1.96 -8.60 -14.16
CA GLY A 190 0.86 -7.82 -14.68
C GLY A 190 1.13 -6.31 -14.64
N LEU A 191 1.78 -5.81 -13.59
CA LEU A 191 2.14 -4.40 -13.49
C LEU A 191 3.22 -4.02 -14.52
N LEU A 192 4.20 -4.90 -14.72
CA LEU A 192 5.26 -4.70 -15.71
C LEU A 192 4.73 -4.71 -17.15
N VAL A 193 3.90 -5.70 -17.49
CA VAL A 193 3.26 -5.77 -18.82
C VAL A 193 2.31 -4.58 -19.02
N GLY A 194 1.58 -4.18 -17.97
CA GLY A 194 0.74 -2.99 -18.00
C GLY A 194 1.52 -1.70 -18.29
N ALA A 195 2.70 -1.54 -17.68
CA ALA A 195 3.59 -0.41 -17.94
C ALA A 195 4.04 -0.36 -19.42
N VAL A 196 4.49 -1.50 -19.96
CA VAL A 196 4.87 -1.63 -21.38
C VAL A 196 3.69 -1.28 -22.30
N LEU A 197 2.50 -1.81 -22.02
CA LEU A 197 1.29 -1.51 -22.81
C LEU A 197 0.88 -0.03 -22.72
N MET A 198 1.11 0.63 -21.59
CA MET A 198 0.86 2.07 -21.46
C MET A 198 1.82 2.89 -22.31
N HIS A 199 3.11 2.54 -22.34
CA HIS A 199 4.06 3.16 -23.26
C HIS A 199 3.66 2.99 -24.73
N GLU A 200 3.29 1.77 -25.14
CA GLU A 200 2.94 1.44 -26.53
C GLU A 200 1.60 2.07 -26.98
N LEU A 201 0.56 1.96 -26.14
CA LEU A 201 -0.81 2.33 -26.53
C LEU A 201 -1.19 3.77 -26.14
N ALA A 202 -0.65 4.27 -25.03
CA ALA A 202 -0.93 5.63 -24.55
C ALA A 202 0.21 6.61 -24.87
N GLY A 203 1.35 6.13 -25.36
CA GLY A 203 2.53 6.95 -25.63
C GLY A 203 3.24 7.45 -24.37
N SER A 204 2.80 7.02 -23.18
CA SER A 204 3.30 7.51 -21.90
C SER A 204 2.90 6.58 -20.74
N ALA A 205 3.78 6.44 -19.76
CA ALA A 205 3.47 5.79 -18.49
C ALA A 205 2.96 6.75 -17.41
N HIS A 206 2.93 8.06 -17.69
CA HIS A 206 2.38 9.06 -16.76
C HIS A 206 0.86 8.98 -16.71
N PHE A 207 0.31 8.88 -15.51
CA PHE A 207 -1.14 8.76 -15.31
C PHE A 207 -1.91 9.96 -15.86
N SER A 208 -1.39 11.18 -15.67
CA SER A 208 -2.03 12.40 -16.17
C SER A 208 -2.14 12.45 -17.70
N GLN A 209 -1.17 11.84 -18.40
CA GLN A 209 -1.16 11.77 -19.85
C GLN A 209 -1.99 10.58 -20.36
N ALA A 210 -1.80 9.40 -19.77
CA ALA A 210 -2.46 8.17 -20.19
C ALA A 210 -3.96 8.14 -19.88
N PHE A 211 -4.38 8.72 -18.75
CA PHE A 211 -5.77 8.68 -18.28
C PHE A 211 -6.52 10.01 -18.49
N GLY A 212 -5.81 11.07 -18.89
CA GLY A 212 -6.34 12.42 -19.05
C GLY A 212 -6.24 13.25 -17.77
N GLY A 213 -6.20 14.58 -17.93
CA GLY A 213 -5.93 15.52 -16.84
C GLY A 213 -7.12 15.86 -15.93
N SER A 214 -8.21 15.09 -15.95
CA SER A 214 -9.39 15.37 -15.11
C SER A 214 -9.17 14.99 -13.64
N ALA A 215 -9.85 15.68 -12.72
CA ALA A 215 -9.83 15.34 -11.31
C ALA A 215 -10.36 13.91 -11.07
N TRP A 216 -9.69 13.14 -10.21
CA TRP A 216 -10.12 11.79 -9.83
C TRP A 216 -11.58 11.78 -9.30
N PRO A 217 -12.42 10.77 -9.65
CA PRO A 217 -12.11 9.53 -10.37
C PRO A 217 -11.91 9.69 -11.89
N GLY A 218 -12.08 10.90 -12.42
CA GLY A 218 -11.85 11.23 -13.81
C GLY A 218 -13.00 10.82 -14.73
N HIS A 219 -12.80 11.08 -16.03
CA HIS A 219 -13.66 10.56 -17.10
C HIS A 219 -12.97 9.39 -17.80
N ALA A 220 -13.68 8.71 -18.69
CA ALA A 220 -13.12 7.61 -19.48
C ALA A 220 -11.81 8.03 -20.20
N ALA A 221 -10.78 7.18 -20.08
CA ALA A 221 -9.49 7.42 -20.72
C ALA A 221 -9.65 7.63 -22.24
N ALA A 222 -8.73 8.40 -22.84
CA ALA A 222 -8.72 8.67 -24.29
C ALA A 222 -8.39 7.42 -25.14
N LEU A 223 -7.97 6.33 -24.50
CA LEU A 223 -7.67 5.04 -25.12
C LEU A 223 -8.89 4.34 -25.73
N GLY A 224 -8.66 3.53 -26.77
CA GLY A 224 -9.68 2.60 -27.28
C GLY A 224 -10.07 1.54 -26.25
N SER A 225 -11.30 1.03 -26.31
CA SER A 225 -11.83 0.08 -25.30
C SER A 225 -11.01 -1.20 -25.16
N SER A 226 -10.48 -1.74 -26.25
CA SER A 226 -9.60 -2.91 -26.23
C SER A 226 -8.28 -2.66 -25.49
N GLY A 227 -7.62 -1.54 -25.80
CA GLY A 227 -6.38 -1.13 -25.13
C GLY A 227 -6.60 -0.86 -23.64
N ALA A 228 -7.67 -0.12 -23.31
CA ALA A 228 -8.05 0.12 -21.91
C ALA A 228 -8.34 -1.18 -21.15
N THR A 229 -9.02 -2.15 -21.78
CA THR A 229 -9.29 -3.47 -21.21
C THR A 229 -8.00 -4.24 -20.95
N ALA A 230 -7.09 -4.29 -21.92
CA ALA A 230 -5.82 -5.00 -21.77
C ALA A 230 -4.98 -4.43 -20.62
N ILE A 231 -4.82 -3.11 -20.56
CA ILE A 231 -4.07 -2.44 -19.49
C ILE A 231 -4.77 -2.67 -18.14
N ALA A 232 -6.08 -2.45 -18.05
CA ALA A 232 -6.83 -2.63 -16.80
C ALA A 232 -6.71 -4.07 -16.25
N LEU A 233 -6.77 -5.09 -17.11
CA LEU A 233 -6.61 -6.48 -16.68
C LEU A 233 -5.17 -6.81 -16.25
N CYS A 234 -4.16 -6.19 -16.87
CA CYS A 234 -2.77 -6.33 -16.44
C CYS A 234 -2.55 -5.70 -15.05
N LEU A 235 -3.04 -4.48 -14.83
CA LEU A 235 -3.00 -3.82 -13.52
C LEU A 235 -3.83 -4.58 -12.46
N PHE A 236 -4.95 -5.18 -12.89
CA PHE A 236 -5.78 -6.01 -12.03
C PHE A 236 -5.05 -7.28 -11.59
N LEU A 237 -4.30 -7.95 -12.48
CA LEU A 237 -3.51 -9.13 -12.12
C LEU A 237 -2.50 -8.82 -11.00
N ALA A 238 -1.81 -7.67 -11.06
CA ALA A 238 -0.93 -7.22 -9.98
C ALA A 238 -1.73 -6.95 -8.69
N SER A 239 -2.85 -6.24 -8.82
CA SER A 239 -3.76 -5.94 -7.72
C SER A 239 -4.26 -7.21 -7.02
N MET A 240 -4.56 -8.28 -7.76
CA MET A 240 -4.96 -9.57 -7.20
C MET A 240 -3.90 -10.14 -6.25
N GLY A 241 -2.63 -10.05 -6.64
CA GLY A 241 -1.49 -10.51 -5.85
C GLY A 241 -1.39 -9.79 -4.52
N LYS A 242 -1.30 -8.44 -4.52
CA LYS A 242 -1.16 -7.64 -3.28
C LYS A 242 -2.41 -7.61 -2.42
N SER A 243 -3.59 -7.66 -3.02
CA SER A 243 -4.88 -7.59 -2.32
C SER A 243 -5.51 -8.95 -2.04
N ALA A 244 -4.73 -10.02 -2.17
CA ALA A 244 -5.12 -11.38 -1.84
C ALA A 244 -6.45 -11.82 -2.48
N GLN A 245 -6.69 -11.44 -3.73
CA GLN A 245 -7.91 -11.85 -4.43
C GLN A 245 -7.85 -13.33 -4.81
N PHE A 246 -9.00 -13.98 -4.91
CA PHE A 246 -9.09 -15.35 -5.39
C PHE A 246 -8.60 -15.44 -6.85
N PRO A 247 -7.82 -16.46 -7.25
CA PRO A 247 -7.39 -17.62 -6.47
C PRO A 247 -6.02 -17.45 -5.76
N VAL A 248 -5.36 -16.31 -5.93
CA VAL A 248 -3.98 -16.10 -5.47
C VAL A 248 -3.87 -15.70 -3.99
N GLY A 249 -4.97 -15.40 -3.31
CA GLY A 249 -5.00 -14.88 -1.94
C GLY A 249 -4.56 -15.80 -0.79
N SER A 250 -4.18 -17.06 -1.07
CA SER A 250 -3.81 -18.03 -0.03
C SER A 250 -2.56 -17.65 0.78
N TRP A 251 -1.79 -16.67 0.32
CA TRP A 251 -0.61 -16.17 1.03
C TRP A 251 -0.98 -15.35 2.29
N LEU A 252 -2.15 -14.67 2.29
CA LEU A 252 -2.50 -13.68 3.32
C LEU A 252 -2.63 -14.28 4.73
N PRO A 253 -3.37 -15.39 4.96
CA PRO A 253 -3.43 -16.01 6.29
C PRO A 253 -2.06 -16.51 6.75
N ARG A 254 -1.22 -16.98 5.82
CA ARG A 254 0.10 -17.53 6.13
C ARG A 254 1.13 -16.43 6.47
N ALA A 255 0.89 -15.21 6.02
CA ALA A 255 1.72 -14.06 6.35
C ALA A 255 1.58 -13.59 7.81
N MET A 256 0.65 -14.19 8.58
CA MET A 256 0.39 -13.87 10.00
C MET A 256 1.48 -14.36 10.97
N GLU A 257 2.55 -14.98 10.47
CA GLU A 257 3.74 -15.38 11.23
C GLU A 257 4.59 -14.19 11.71
N GLY A 258 4.46 -13.02 11.06
CA GLY A 258 5.17 -11.81 11.45
C GLY A 258 4.74 -11.26 12.82
N PRO A 259 5.52 -10.34 13.42
CA PRO A 259 5.12 -9.61 14.63
C PRO A 259 3.76 -8.96 14.45
N THR A 260 2.92 -8.95 15.49
CA THR A 260 1.58 -8.34 15.42
C THR A 260 1.56 -6.90 14.84
N PRO A 261 2.51 -5.99 15.18
CA PRO A 261 2.53 -4.67 14.56
C PRO A 261 2.78 -4.70 13.04
N SER A 262 3.59 -5.66 12.55
CA SER A 262 3.79 -5.86 11.10
C SER A 262 2.51 -6.36 10.43
N SER A 263 1.80 -7.30 11.07
CA SER A 263 0.52 -7.80 10.57
C SER A 263 -0.53 -6.68 10.50
N ALA A 264 -0.56 -5.78 11.50
CA ALA A 264 -1.45 -4.63 11.49
C ALA A 264 -1.14 -3.67 10.34
N LEU A 265 0.14 -3.39 10.10
CA LEU A 265 0.60 -2.47 9.06
C LEU A 265 0.37 -3.02 7.65
N PHE A 266 0.76 -4.27 7.36
CA PHE A 266 0.75 -4.80 5.99
C PHE A 266 -0.60 -5.39 5.60
N TYR A 267 -1.05 -6.35 6.37
CA TYR A 267 -2.13 -7.25 5.99
C TYR A 267 -3.44 -6.87 6.64
N GLY A 268 -3.39 -6.14 7.75
CA GLY A 268 -4.54 -5.49 8.34
C GLY A 268 -4.94 -4.24 7.56
N ALA A 269 -3.98 -3.38 7.21
CA ALA A 269 -4.34 -2.00 6.94
C ALA A 269 -3.75 -1.32 5.70
N ILE A 270 -2.49 -1.51 5.31
CA ILE A 270 -1.89 -0.71 4.22
C ILE A 270 -1.57 -1.55 2.98
N SER A 271 -0.65 -2.51 3.07
CA SER A 271 -0.15 -3.23 1.88
C SER A 271 -1.26 -3.98 1.14
N VAL A 272 -2.23 -4.55 1.85
CA VAL A 272 -3.36 -5.26 1.22
C VAL A 272 -4.28 -4.32 0.43
N HIS A 273 -4.31 -3.02 0.76
CA HIS A 273 -5.09 -2.01 0.04
C HIS A 273 -4.33 -1.37 -1.12
N ALA A 274 -3.05 -1.72 -1.34
CA ALA A 274 -2.28 -1.21 -2.48
C ALA A 274 -2.91 -1.59 -3.83
N GLY A 275 -3.44 -2.81 -3.96
CA GLY A 275 -4.19 -3.22 -5.16
C GLY A 275 -5.52 -2.49 -5.30
N VAL A 276 -6.24 -2.25 -4.20
CA VAL A 276 -7.46 -1.42 -4.21
C VAL A 276 -7.13 0.00 -4.70
N TYR A 277 -6.06 0.61 -4.17
CA TYR A 277 -5.57 1.92 -4.61
C TYR A 277 -5.22 1.93 -6.10
N LEU A 278 -4.48 0.94 -6.59
CA LEU A 278 -4.12 0.84 -8.01
C LEU A 278 -5.38 0.77 -8.89
N MET A 279 -6.39 0.00 -8.49
CA MET A 279 -7.65 -0.07 -9.23
C MET A 279 -8.48 1.23 -9.14
N LEU A 280 -8.45 1.95 -8.01
CA LEU A 280 -9.04 3.28 -7.91
C LEU A 280 -8.33 4.28 -8.82
N ARG A 281 -6.99 4.23 -8.90
CA ARG A 281 -6.18 5.06 -9.81
C ARG A 281 -6.45 4.73 -11.28
N ALA A 282 -6.76 3.47 -11.58
CA ALA A 282 -7.13 2.97 -12.90
C ALA A 282 -8.62 3.18 -13.26
N ALA A 283 -9.41 3.89 -12.45
CA ALA A 283 -10.83 4.15 -12.71
C ALA A 283 -11.11 4.67 -14.15
N PRO A 284 -10.32 5.63 -14.72
CA PRO A 284 -10.50 6.06 -16.11
C PRO A 284 -10.41 4.94 -17.16
N LEU A 285 -9.60 3.90 -16.91
CA LEU A 285 -9.52 2.73 -17.78
C LEU A 285 -10.77 1.86 -17.66
N LEU A 286 -11.24 1.64 -16.44
CA LEU A 286 -12.42 0.82 -16.13
C LEU A 286 -13.70 1.41 -16.72
N GLU A 287 -13.84 2.74 -16.72
CA GLU A 287 -14.94 3.45 -17.41
C GLU A 287 -14.98 3.18 -18.92
N ARG A 288 -13.83 2.85 -19.53
CA ARG A 288 -13.71 2.52 -20.95
C ARG A 288 -13.73 1.02 -21.24
N ALA A 289 -13.59 0.20 -20.21
CA ALA A 289 -13.35 -1.24 -20.30
C ALA A 289 -14.41 -2.04 -19.52
N PRO A 290 -15.67 -2.10 -20.00
CA PRO A 290 -16.75 -2.79 -19.28
C PRO A 290 -16.47 -4.27 -19.01
N VAL A 291 -15.70 -4.93 -19.89
CA VAL A 291 -15.25 -6.31 -19.68
C VAL A 291 -14.30 -6.41 -18.49
N ALA A 292 -13.31 -5.51 -18.39
CA ALA A 292 -12.39 -5.50 -17.25
C ALA A 292 -13.13 -5.20 -15.94
N SER A 293 -14.04 -4.23 -15.96
CA SER A 293 -14.88 -3.86 -14.81
C SER A 293 -15.75 -5.03 -14.32
N ALA A 294 -16.36 -5.78 -15.24
CA ALA A 294 -17.10 -7.00 -14.92
C ALA A 294 -16.21 -8.07 -14.29
N VAL A 295 -15.00 -8.31 -14.84
CA VAL A 295 -14.03 -9.27 -14.28
C VAL A 295 -13.62 -8.87 -12.86
N VAL A 296 -13.31 -7.60 -12.65
CA VAL A 296 -12.96 -7.02 -11.34
C VAL A 296 -14.08 -7.27 -10.32
N ALA A 297 -15.32 -6.97 -10.70
CA ALA A 297 -16.48 -7.19 -9.83
C ALA A 297 -16.72 -8.68 -9.52
N CYS A 298 -16.66 -9.55 -10.53
CA CYS A 298 -16.87 -10.99 -10.35
C CYS A 298 -15.81 -11.62 -9.46
N VAL A 299 -14.53 -11.31 -9.67
CA VAL A 299 -13.44 -11.82 -8.82
C VAL A 299 -13.51 -11.25 -7.41
N GLY A 300 -13.87 -9.98 -7.26
CA GLY A 300 -14.12 -9.37 -5.95
C GLY A 300 -15.23 -10.09 -5.18
N ALA A 301 -16.35 -10.39 -5.85
CA ALA A 301 -17.46 -11.13 -5.26
C ALA A 301 -17.08 -12.56 -4.85
N LEU A 302 -16.36 -13.28 -5.73
CA LEU A 302 -15.85 -14.62 -5.41
C LEU A 302 -14.89 -14.59 -4.21
N THR A 303 -14.01 -13.59 -4.16
CA THR A 303 -13.10 -13.36 -3.04
C THR A 303 -13.87 -13.09 -1.74
N ALA A 304 -14.92 -12.26 -1.80
CA ALA A 304 -15.76 -11.93 -0.65
C ALA A 304 -16.47 -13.16 -0.07
N VAL A 305 -17.04 -13.99 -0.94
CA VAL A 305 -17.72 -15.23 -0.56
C VAL A 305 -16.70 -16.24 0.00
N TYR A 306 -15.60 -16.47 -0.69
CA TYR A 306 -14.53 -17.38 -0.24
C TYR A 306 -13.97 -16.97 1.13
N GLY A 307 -13.58 -15.71 1.30
CA GLY A 307 -13.04 -15.20 2.55
C GLY A 307 -14.00 -15.38 3.71
N THR A 308 -15.31 -15.17 3.47
CA THR A 308 -16.34 -15.30 4.51
C THR A 308 -16.55 -16.75 4.92
N MET A 309 -16.62 -17.67 3.96
CA MET A 309 -16.80 -19.09 4.25
C MET A 309 -15.60 -19.66 5.02
N VAL A 310 -14.38 -19.40 4.55
CA VAL A 310 -13.15 -19.93 5.17
C VAL A 310 -12.86 -19.24 6.51
N GLY A 311 -13.15 -17.94 6.63
CA GLY A 311 -12.95 -17.16 7.86
C GLY A 311 -13.78 -17.67 9.05
N ARG A 312 -15.00 -18.14 8.80
CA ARG A 312 -15.90 -18.66 9.86
C ARG A 312 -15.43 -19.96 10.50
N VAL A 313 -14.53 -20.70 9.85
CA VAL A 313 -14.01 -21.98 10.33
C VAL A 313 -12.56 -21.90 10.81
N GLN A 314 -11.96 -20.71 10.84
CA GLN A 314 -10.60 -20.54 11.35
C GLN A 314 -10.55 -20.72 12.88
N ALA A 315 -9.57 -21.49 13.35
CA ALA A 315 -9.38 -21.78 14.76
C ALA A 315 -8.59 -20.68 15.50
N ASP A 316 -7.86 -19.81 14.79
CA ASP A 316 -7.07 -18.74 15.37
C ASP A 316 -7.53 -17.34 14.92
N VAL A 317 -7.35 -16.37 15.82
CA VAL A 317 -7.83 -14.99 15.62
C VAL A 317 -7.14 -14.30 14.45
N LYS A 318 -5.83 -14.55 14.23
CA LYS A 318 -5.08 -13.86 13.16
C LYS A 318 -5.53 -14.35 11.78
N SER A 319 -5.68 -15.65 11.58
CA SER A 319 -6.19 -16.22 10.33
C SER A 319 -7.64 -15.84 10.09
N ALA A 320 -8.48 -15.84 11.13
CA ALA A 320 -9.87 -15.36 11.02
C ALA A 320 -9.93 -13.89 10.56
N LEU A 321 -9.10 -13.01 11.16
CA LEU A 321 -8.98 -11.61 10.76
C LEU A 321 -8.42 -11.48 9.34
N ALA A 322 -7.45 -12.30 8.94
CA ALA A 322 -6.89 -12.29 7.58
C ALA A 322 -7.96 -12.61 6.53
N HIS A 323 -8.79 -13.62 6.77
CA HIS A 323 -9.91 -13.94 5.89
C HIS A 323 -11.01 -12.87 5.92
N ALA A 324 -11.25 -12.24 7.07
CA ALA A 324 -12.18 -11.12 7.15
C ALA A 324 -11.67 -9.88 6.38
N THR A 325 -10.35 -9.63 6.36
CA THR A 325 -9.72 -8.65 5.47
C THR A 325 -9.96 -9.03 4.02
N MET A 326 -9.65 -10.27 3.63
CA MET A 326 -9.86 -10.77 2.26
C MET A 326 -11.31 -10.54 1.79
N SER A 327 -12.29 -10.77 2.68
CA SER A 327 -13.69 -10.53 2.34
C SER A 327 -14.00 -9.07 2.05
N GLN A 328 -13.58 -8.16 2.94
CA GLN A 328 -13.88 -6.73 2.80
C GLN A 328 -13.14 -6.11 1.62
N VAL A 329 -11.88 -6.51 1.40
CA VAL A 329 -11.14 -6.10 0.23
C VAL A 329 -11.83 -6.60 -1.03
N GLY A 330 -12.30 -7.85 -1.08
CA GLY A 330 -13.13 -8.35 -2.19
C GLY A 330 -14.36 -7.49 -2.47
N ILE A 331 -15.04 -7.01 -1.43
CA ILE A 331 -16.17 -6.06 -1.57
C ILE A 331 -15.72 -4.73 -2.18
N MET A 332 -14.56 -4.20 -1.78
CA MET A 332 -14.02 -2.98 -2.42
C MET A 332 -13.76 -3.17 -3.92
N PHE A 333 -13.30 -4.37 -4.35
CA PHE A 333 -13.18 -4.67 -5.79
C PHE A 333 -14.54 -4.76 -6.47
N VAL A 334 -15.60 -5.25 -5.80
CA VAL A 334 -16.97 -5.18 -6.33
C VAL A 334 -17.41 -3.73 -6.51
N GLU A 335 -17.21 -2.89 -5.50
CA GLU A 335 -17.55 -1.46 -5.56
C GLU A 335 -16.83 -0.77 -6.72
N ILE A 336 -15.54 -1.04 -6.92
CA ILE A 336 -14.75 -0.49 -8.03
C ILE A 336 -15.26 -1.01 -9.39
N GLY A 337 -15.50 -2.32 -9.52
CA GLY A 337 -15.96 -2.90 -10.79
C GLY A 337 -17.37 -2.45 -11.18
N LEU A 338 -18.17 -1.96 -10.23
CA LEU A 338 -19.48 -1.34 -10.47
C LEU A 338 -19.41 0.19 -10.65
N GLY A 339 -18.22 0.80 -10.60
CA GLY A 339 -18.01 2.24 -10.76
C GLY A 339 -18.24 3.07 -9.49
N TYR A 340 -18.43 2.45 -8.32
CA TYR A 340 -18.62 3.12 -7.04
C TYR A 340 -17.29 3.50 -6.37
N TYR A 341 -16.41 4.22 -7.09
CA TYR A 341 -15.04 4.52 -6.65
C TYR A 341 -14.94 5.28 -5.33
N TRP A 342 -15.86 6.21 -5.08
CA TRP A 342 -15.92 6.95 -3.81
C TRP A 342 -16.30 6.08 -2.63
N LEU A 343 -17.26 5.17 -2.83
CA LEU A 343 -17.66 4.22 -1.81
C LEU A 343 -16.48 3.31 -1.45
N ALA A 344 -15.77 2.80 -2.47
CA ALA A 344 -14.57 2.00 -2.28
C ALA A 344 -13.45 2.74 -1.55
N LEU A 345 -13.24 4.03 -1.82
CA LEU A 345 -12.25 4.83 -1.07
C LEU A 345 -12.65 5.02 0.40
N VAL A 346 -13.90 5.34 0.68
CA VAL A 346 -14.40 5.48 2.07
C VAL A 346 -14.33 4.15 2.81
N HIS A 347 -14.75 3.07 2.15
CA HIS A 347 -14.68 1.71 2.69
C HIS A 347 -13.23 1.32 2.98
N LEU A 348 -12.29 1.56 2.06
CA LEU A 348 -10.85 1.35 2.26
C LEU A 348 -10.36 2.07 3.53
N CYS A 349 -10.62 3.37 3.66
CA CYS A 349 -10.19 4.16 4.81
C CYS A 349 -10.77 3.62 6.13
N ALA A 350 -12.07 3.35 6.17
CA ALA A 350 -12.74 2.82 7.36
C ALA A 350 -12.20 1.44 7.75
N HIS A 351 -12.03 0.56 6.76
CA HIS A 351 -11.53 -0.79 6.96
C HIS A 351 -10.08 -0.79 7.43
N ALA A 352 -9.20 0.01 6.83
CA ALA A 352 -7.80 0.12 7.23
C ALA A 352 -7.66 0.55 8.71
N CYS A 353 -8.43 1.55 9.14
CA CYS A 353 -8.47 1.98 10.55
C CYS A 353 -8.99 0.88 11.48
N LEU A 354 -10.11 0.25 11.15
CA LEU A 354 -10.72 -0.81 11.96
C LEU A 354 -9.80 -2.03 12.10
N ARG A 355 -9.19 -2.48 11.00
CA ARG A 355 -8.30 -3.65 11.01
C ARG A 355 -6.99 -3.38 11.69
N CYS A 356 -6.42 -2.18 11.54
CA CYS A 356 -5.26 -1.77 12.33
C CYS A 356 -5.56 -1.93 13.83
N LEU A 357 -6.69 -1.38 14.29
CA LEU A 357 -7.12 -1.51 15.69
C LEU A 357 -7.30 -2.96 16.12
N GLN A 358 -8.05 -3.76 15.35
CA GLN A 358 -8.33 -5.16 15.69
C GLN A 358 -7.04 -5.99 15.77
N MET A 359 -6.11 -5.79 14.83
CA MET A 359 -4.86 -6.53 14.80
C MET A 359 -3.94 -6.14 15.96
N LEU A 360 -3.83 -4.85 16.28
CA LEU A 360 -3.04 -4.38 17.43
C LEU A 360 -3.64 -4.81 18.78
N ARG A 361 -4.97 -4.95 18.88
CA ARG A 361 -5.66 -5.46 20.08
C ARG A 361 -5.66 -6.97 20.22
N ALA A 362 -5.42 -7.73 19.14
CA ALA A 362 -5.50 -9.19 19.15
C ALA A 362 -4.68 -9.87 20.29
N PRO A 363 -3.46 -9.42 20.64
CA PRO A 363 -2.71 -10.02 21.75
C PRO A 363 -3.39 -9.82 23.11
N SER A 364 -4.00 -8.66 23.35
CA SER A 364 -4.70 -8.34 24.60
C SER A 364 -6.09 -8.99 24.65
N ALA A 365 -6.79 -9.06 23.53
CA ALA A 365 -8.15 -9.62 23.46
C ALA A 365 -8.21 -11.09 23.87
N LEU A 366 -7.14 -11.86 23.62
CA LEU A 366 -7.05 -13.25 24.08
C LEU A 366 -7.00 -13.33 25.61
N ARG A 367 -6.22 -12.43 26.23
CA ARG A 367 -6.13 -12.32 27.68
C ARG A 367 -7.45 -11.87 28.29
N ASP A 368 -8.08 -10.83 27.73
CA ASP A 368 -9.38 -10.33 28.17
C ASP A 368 -10.46 -11.44 28.10
N ALA A 369 -10.47 -12.23 27.02
CA ALA A 369 -11.42 -13.34 26.85
C ALA A 369 -11.17 -14.50 27.84
N GLN A 370 -9.91 -14.75 28.19
CA GLN A 370 -9.56 -15.73 29.22
C GLN A 370 -9.97 -15.24 30.60
N GLU A 371 -9.76 -13.95 30.91
CA GLU A 371 -10.18 -13.33 32.17
C GLU A 371 -11.71 -13.31 32.32
N ILE A 372 -12.47 -13.00 31.26
CA ILE A 372 -13.94 -13.05 31.27
C ILE A 372 -14.48 -14.48 31.47
N ARG A 373 -13.81 -15.51 30.91
CA ARG A 373 -14.23 -16.91 31.11
C ARG A 373 -13.87 -17.45 32.50
N ALA A 374 -12.90 -16.83 33.15
CA ALA A 374 -12.44 -17.21 34.49
C ALA A 374 -13.26 -16.53 35.60
N ALA A 375 -13.88 -15.38 35.31
CA ALA A 375 -14.86 -14.70 36.14
C ALA A 375 -16.26 -15.33 35.99
#